data_AF-S4PV79-F1
#
_entry.id   AF-S4PV79-F1
#
_cell.length_a   1.000
_cell.length_b   1.000
_cell.length_c   1.000
_cell.angle_alpha   90.00
_cell.angle_beta   90.00
_cell.angle_gamma   90.00
#
_symmetry.space_group_name_H-M   'P 1'
#
loop_
_entity.id
_entity.type
_entity.pdbx_description
1 polymer ?
#
loop_
_entity_poly.entity_id
_entity_poly.type
_entity_poly.pdbx_seq_one_letter_code
_entity_poly.pdbx_strand_id
1 'polypeptide(L)'
;DGVNAPLLGVEYLIEHPPEQAYYEPSYICVLCIKQGHPRTIVNHLTCFWHRYNYLLRHFSKACALMAPYRGQNKYREGVAVIINRLSQRIQDKYGRLKPINIDKEEYEKDREQIHQWLFR
;
A
#
# COMPACT_ATOMS: atom_id res chain seq x y z
N ASP A 1 9.45 -14.50 -17.91
CA ASP A 1 8.38 -13.66 -17.37
C ASP A 1 8.67 -13.29 -15.93
N GLY A 2 8.71 -12.02 -15.52
CA GLY A 2 8.94 -11.79 -14.08
C GLY A 2 9.28 -10.41 -13.55
N VAL A 3 9.08 -9.32 -14.28
CA VAL A 3 9.14 -7.99 -13.62
C VAL A 3 7.82 -7.77 -12.88
N ASN A 4 7.66 -8.44 -11.75
CA ASN A 4 6.56 -8.17 -10.84
C ASN A 4 6.80 -6.81 -10.19
N ALA A 5 5.95 -5.83 -10.51
CA ALA A 5 6.00 -4.51 -9.90
C ALA A 5 6.07 -4.62 -8.36
N PRO A 6 6.87 -3.78 -7.68
CA PRO A 6 7.01 -3.88 -6.23
C PRO A 6 5.69 -3.59 -5.54
N LEU A 7 5.34 -4.45 -4.58
CA LEU A 7 4.15 -4.38 -3.74
C LEU A 7 4.61 -4.02 -2.33
N LEU A 8 4.70 -2.72 -2.07
CA LEU A 8 5.01 -2.19 -0.74
C LEU A 8 3.73 -1.98 0.06
N GLY A 9 3.82 -1.99 1.39
CA GLY A 9 2.70 -1.69 2.25
C GLY A 9 1.59 -2.75 2.21
N VAL A 10 1.93 -3.98 1.88
CA VAL A 10 1.00 -5.12 1.91
C VAL A 10 0.59 -5.43 3.36
N GLU A 11 1.44 -5.13 4.33
CA GLU A 11 1.15 -5.17 5.76
C GLU A 11 0.02 -4.22 6.19
N TYR A 12 -0.33 -3.23 5.37
CA TYR A 12 -1.48 -2.35 5.59
C TYR A 12 -2.73 -2.80 4.83
N LEU A 13 -2.68 -3.96 4.19
CA LEU A 13 -3.80 -4.54 3.49
C LEU A 13 -4.53 -5.51 4.42
N ILE A 14 -5.78 -5.18 4.72
CA ILE A 14 -6.72 -6.10 5.33
C ILE A 14 -7.46 -6.82 4.19
N GLU A 15 -7.46 -8.14 4.25
CA GLU A 15 -8.26 -9.02 3.42
C GLU A 15 -9.38 -9.58 4.28
N HIS A 16 -10.62 -9.28 3.91
CA HIS A 16 -11.79 -9.94 4.44
C HIS A 16 -12.04 -11.20 3.61
N PRO A 17 -11.99 -12.39 4.22
CA PRO A 17 -12.42 -13.63 3.58
C PRO A 17 -13.81 -13.50 2.97
N PRO A 18 -14.12 -14.28 1.94
CA PRO A 18 -15.47 -14.31 1.40
C PRO A 18 -16.45 -14.87 2.43
N GLU A 19 -17.59 -14.19 2.62
CA GLU A 19 -18.65 -14.60 3.55
C GLU A 19 -19.26 -15.98 3.20
N GLN A 20 -19.18 -16.38 1.92
CA GLN A 20 -19.62 -17.67 1.41
C GLN A 20 -18.68 -18.17 0.31
N ALA A 21 -18.66 -19.48 0.04
CA ALA A 21 -17.71 -20.12 -0.89
C ALA A 21 -17.69 -19.55 -2.33
N TYR A 22 -18.79 -18.94 -2.78
CA TYR A 22 -18.93 -18.38 -4.14
C TYR A 22 -18.62 -16.88 -4.22
N TYR A 23 -18.33 -16.23 -3.09
CA TYR A 23 -18.03 -14.80 -3.05
C TYR A 23 -16.52 -14.58 -3.20
N GLU A 24 -16.15 -13.41 -3.71
CA GLU A 24 -14.76 -12.97 -3.74
C GLU A 24 -14.41 -12.29 -2.41
N PRO A 25 -13.13 -12.36 -1.96
CA PRO A 25 -12.68 -11.60 -0.81
C PRO A 25 -12.79 -10.10 -1.07
N SER A 26 -12.89 -9.30 -0.01
CA SER A 26 -12.83 -7.84 -0.11
C SER A 26 -11.59 -7.31 0.60
N TYR A 27 -11.10 -6.15 0.17
CA TYR A 27 -9.83 -5.62 0.65
C TYR A 27 -9.98 -4.20 1.18
N ILE A 28 -9.20 -3.86 2.20
CA ILE A 28 -9.07 -2.49 2.71
C ILE A 28 -7.59 -2.17 2.89
N CYS A 29 -7.10 -1.16 2.18
CA CYS A 29 -5.79 -0.59 2.45
C CYS A 29 -5.95 0.49 3.52
N VAL A 30 -5.53 0.23 4.75
CA VAL A 30 -5.65 1.19 5.85
C VAL A 30 -4.68 2.37 5.69
N LEU A 31 -3.53 2.15 5.03
CA LEU A 31 -2.56 3.21 4.73
C LEU A 31 -3.16 4.31 3.85
N CYS A 32 -4.03 3.93 2.93
CA CYS A 32 -4.69 4.86 2.00
C CYS A 32 -6.16 5.13 2.33
N ILE A 33 -6.69 4.46 3.36
CA ILE A 33 -8.12 4.48 3.74
C ILE A 33 -8.99 4.20 2.50
N LYS A 34 -8.67 3.10 1.79
CA LYS A 34 -9.32 2.76 0.52
C LYS A 34 -9.80 1.32 0.49
N GLN A 35 -11.09 1.13 0.19
CA GLN A 35 -11.65 -0.17 -0.13
C GLN A 35 -11.22 -0.60 -1.54
N GLY A 36 -10.88 -1.87 -1.69
CA GLY A 36 -10.39 -2.48 -2.91
C GLY A 36 -11.11 -3.78 -3.21
N HIS A 37 -11.24 -4.05 -4.50
CA HIS A 37 -11.76 -5.31 -5.02
C HIS A 37 -10.56 -6.18 -5.47
N PRO A 38 -10.65 -7.52 -5.46
CA PRO A 38 -9.53 -8.40 -5.87
C PRO A 38 -8.91 -8.00 -7.21
N ARG A 39 -9.76 -7.60 -8.17
CA ARG A 39 -9.36 -7.14 -9.51
C ARG A 39 -8.63 -5.78 -9.53
N THR A 40 -8.77 -4.94 -8.52
CA THR A 40 -8.25 -3.57 -8.49
C THR A 40 -7.20 -3.34 -7.42
N ILE A 41 -7.08 -4.23 -6.44
CA ILE A 41 -6.21 -4.01 -5.27
C ILE A 41 -4.74 -3.99 -5.64
N VAL A 42 -4.27 -4.86 -6.54
CA VAL A 42 -2.88 -4.86 -7.03
C VAL A 42 -2.57 -3.55 -7.76
N ASN A 43 -3.49 -3.04 -8.58
CA ASN A 43 -3.34 -1.75 -9.25
C ASN A 43 -3.27 -0.60 -8.24
N HIS A 44 -4.00 -0.69 -7.13
CA HIS A 44 -3.89 0.27 -6.03
C HIS A 44 -2.52 0.21 -5.35
N LEU A 45 -2.04 -0.98 -4.97
CA LEU A 45 -0.74 -1.16 -4.30
C LEU A 45 0.45 -0.73 -5.16
N THR A 46 0.31 -0.81 -6.49
CA THR A 46 1.35 -0.40 -7.43
C THR A 46 1.24 1.07 -7.86
N CYS A 47 0.21 1.80 -7.41
CA CYS A 47 -0.01 3.17 -7.84
C CYS A 47 0.93 4.16 -7.15
N PHE A 48 1.12 5.32 -7.79
CA PHE A 48 1.97 6.40 -7.29
C PHE A 48 1.64 6.79 -5.85
N TRP A 49 0.36 7.02 -5.55
CA TRP A 49 -0.07 7.55 -4.25
C TRP A 49 0.14 6.57 -3.11
N HIS A 50 -0.13 5.28 -3.33
CA HIS A 50 0.12 4.26 -2.32
C HIS A 50 1.60 4.17 -1.97
N ARG A 51 2.46 4.06 -2.99
CA ARG A 51 3.92 4.04 -2.80
C ARG A 51 4.43 5.32 -2.14
N TYR A 52 3.88 6.47 -2.53
CA TYR A 52 4.23 7.75 -1.92
C TYR A 52 3.87 7.79 -0.43
N ASN A 53 2.66 7.37 -0.06
CA ASN A 53 2.21 7.32 1.34
C ASN A 53 3.08 6.37 2.17
N TYR A 54 3.46 5.22 1.59
CA TYR A 54 4.38 4.28 2.21
C TYR A 54 5.75 4.92 2.51
N LEU A 55 6.32 5.60 1.51
CA LEU A 55 7.58 6.31 1.67
C LEU A 55 7.46 7.47 2.67
N LEU A 56 6.35 8.19 2.68
CA LEU A 56 6.12 9.28 3.65
C LEU A 56 6.16 8.75 5.09
N ARG A 57 5.58 7.56 5.33
CA ARG A 57 5.53 6.93 6.63
C ARG A 57 6.87 6.32 7.07
N HIS A 58 7.54 5.56 6.21
CA HIS A 58 8.72 4.76 6.59
C HIS A 58 10.06 5.35 6.15
N PHE A 59 10.06 6.24 5.16
CA PHE A 59 11.25 6.78 4.50
C PHE A 59 11.11 8.29 4.33
N SER A 60 10.71 8.99 5.40
CA SER A 60 10.44 10.45 5.40
C SER A 60 11.59 11.28 4.81
N LYS A 61 12.86 10.85 5.02
CA LYS A 61 14.03 11.47 4.39
C LYS A 61 13.98 11.44 2.86
N ALA A 62 13.57 10.33 2.25
CA ALA A 62 13.40 10.25 0.80
C ALA A 62 12.32 11.22 0.32
N CYS A 63 11.21 11.33 1.05
CA CYS A 63 10.15 12.29 0.75
C CYS A 63 10.61 13.75 0.90
N ALA A 64 11.42 14.06 1.91
CA ALA A 64 12.01 15.39 2.08
C ALA A 64 12.94 15.76 0.91
N LEU A 65 13.73 14.81 0.41
CA LEU A 65 14.59 15.02 -0.76
C LEU A 65 13.80 15.22 -2.07
N MET A 66 12.60 14.64 -2.17
CA MET A 66 11.71 14.84 -3.33
C MET A 66 10.88 16.14 -3.24
N ALA A 67 10.69 16.70 -2.04
CA ALA A 67 9.83 17.85 -1.81
C ALA A 67 10.18 19.12 -2.63
N PRO A 68 11.46 19.49 -2.84
CA PRO A 68 11.82 20.67 -3.64
C PRO A 68 11.35 20.61 -5.09
N TYR A 69 11.11 19.41 -5.62
CA TYR A 69 10.71 19.23 -7.01
C TYR A 69 9.19 19.39 -7.24
N ARG A 70 8.37 19.48 -6.18
CA ARG A 70 6.88 19.52 -6.26
C ARG A 70 6.32 20.59 -7.19
N GLY A 71 6.97 21.75 -7.27
CA GLY A 71 6.53 22.88 -8.11
C GLY A 71 7.00 22.82 -9.56
N GLN A 72 7.77 21.80 -9.95
CA GLN A 72 8.34 21.71 -11.30
C GLN A 72 7.34 21.10 -12.29
N ASN A 73 7.42 21.55 -13.55
CA ASN A 73 6.74 20.90 -14.66
C ASN A 73 7.16 19.43 -14.74
N LYS A 74 6.20 18.53 -14.96
CA LYS A 74 6.42 17.08 -14.99
C LYS A 74 6.94 16.47 -13.67
N TYR A 75 6.68 17.12 -12.53
CA TYR A 75 7.01 16.59 -11.20
C TYR A 75 6.54 15.14 -11.03
N ARG A 76 5.31 14.84 -11.45
CA ARG A 76 4.70 13.53 -11.25
C ARG A 76 5.46 12.43 -11.99
N GLU A 77 5.91 12.70 -13.21
CA GLU A 77 6.67 11.77 -14.04
C GLU A 77 8.07 11.54 -13.47
N GLY A 78 8.79 12.63 -13.13
CA GLY A 78 10.14 12.54 -12.57
C GLY A 78 10.14 11.81 -11.22
N VAL A 79 9.22 12.18 -10.33
CA VAL A 79 9.09 11.55 -9.01
C VAL A 79 8.56 10.12 -9.12
N ALA A 80 7.69 9.80 -10.07
CA ALA A 80 7.25 8.43 -10.29
C ALA A 80 8.43 7.50 -10.61
N VAL A 81 9.41 7.95 -11.42
CA VAL A 81 10.63 7.17 -11.69
C VAL A 81 11.42 6.91 -10.41
N ILE A 82 11.59 7.94 -9.57
CA ILE A 82 12.32 7.84 -8.29
C ILE A 82 11.59 6.87 -7.35
N ILE A 83 10.28 7.05 -7.16
CA ILE A 83 9.45 6.20 -6.29
C ILE A 83 9.50 4.75 -6.75
N ASN A 84 9.42 4.48 -8.06
CA ASN A 84 9.49 3.12 -8.59
C ASN A 84 10.84 2.46 -8.27
N ARG A 85 11.95 3.18 -8.45
CA ARG A 85 13.30 2.69 -8.12
C ARG A 85 13.46 2.45 -6.62
N LEU A 86 13.01 3.39 -5.79
CA LEU A 86 13.02 3.21 -4.33
C LEU A 86 12.17 2.01 -3.91
N SER A 87 10.99 1.87 -4.50
CA SER A 87 10.08 0.78 -4.17
C SER A 87 10.69 -0.58 -4.46
N GLN A 88 11.38 -0.72 -5.60
CA GLN A 88 12.12 -1.93 -5.93
C GLN A 88 13.21 -2.22 -4.91
N ARG A 89 14.07 -1.24 -4.60
CA ARG A 89 15.19 -1.41 -3.66
C ARG A 89 14.74 -1.72 -2.23
N ILE A 90 13.63 -1.13 -1.79
CA ILE A 90 13.02 -1.42 -0.48
C ILE A 90 12.57 -2.87 -0.46
N GLN A 91 11.82 -3.31 -1.47
CA GLN A 91 11.35 -4.69 -1.54
C GLN A 91 12.51 -5.68 -1.67
N ASP A 92 13.55 -5.38 -2.45
CA ASP A 92 14.73 -6.25 -2.58
C ASP A 92 15.47 -6.40 -1.24
N LYS A 93 15.48 -5.34 -0.41
CA LYS A 93 16.19 -5.33 0.87
C LYS A 93 15.38 -5.95 2.01
N TYR A 94 14.08 -5.65 2.09
CA TYR A 94 13.23 -6.01 3.23
C TYR A 94 12.22 -7.11 2.91
N GLY A 95 12.07 -7.48 1.64
CA GLY A 95 11.06 -8.42 1.17
C GLY A 95 9.66 -7.81 1.06
N ARG A 96 8.68 -8.68 0.78
CA ARG A 96 7.25 -8.35 0.86
C ARG A 96 6.71 -8.86 2.19
N LEU A 97 6.06 -7.98 2.94
CA LEU A 97 5.24 -8.40 4.08
C LEU A 97 3.91 -9.00 3.61
N LYS A 98 3.14 -9.54 4.55
CA LYS A 98 1.91 -10.28 4.27
C LYS A 98 0.68 -9.41 4.56
N PRO A 99 -0.42 -9.61 3.81
CA PRO A 99 -1.70 -9.01 4.18
C PRO A 99 -2.22 -9.64 5.47
N ILE A 100 -3.12 -8.94 6.13
CA ILE A 100 -3.74 -9.40 7.36
C ILE A 100 -5.15 -9.86 7.01
N ASN A 101 -5.46 -11.08 7.42
CA ASN A 101 -6.77 -11.65 7.21
C ASN A 101 -7.61 -11.41 8.46
N ILE A 102 -8.71 -10.68 8.33
CA ILE A 102 -9.63 -10.38 9.44
C ILE A 102 -11.04 -10.56 8.92
N ASP A 103 -11.88 -11.23 9.69
CA ASP A 103 -13.30 -11.29 9.38
C ASP A 103 -13.89 -9.87 9.30
N LYS A 104 -14.86 -9.69 8.40
CA LYS A 104 -15.44 -8.36 8.15
C LYS A 104 -16.21 -7.84 9.36
N GLU A 105 -16.96 -8.68 10.05
CA GLU A 105 -17.72 -8.27 11.23
C GLU A 105 -16.80 -7.95 12.40
N GLU A 106 -15.72 -8.73 12.57
CA GLU A 106 -14.67 -8.46 13.57
C GLU A 106 -13.99 -7.12 13.29
N TYR A 107 -13.62 -6.87 12.04
CA TYR A 107 -13.01 -5.61 11.66
C TYR A 107 -13.91 -4.40 11.89
N GLU A 108 -15.21 -4.53 11.60
CA GLU A 108 -16.17 -3.44 11.81
C GLU A 108 -16.38 -3.12 13.29
N LYS A 109 -16.33 -4.13 14.18
CA LYS A 109 -16.44 -3.96 15.64
C LYS A 109 -15.24 -3.23 16.23
N ASP A 110 -14.03 -3.64 15.85
CA ASP A 110 -12.78 -3.18 16.49
C ASP A 110 -11.90 -2.31 15.59
N ARG A 111 -12.50 -1.66 14.57
CA ARG A 111 -11.80 -0.92 13.51
C ARG A 111 -10.72 0.03 14.03
N GLU A 112 -11.03 0.84 15.03
CA GLU A 112 -10.08 1.82 15.57
C GLU A 112 -8.88 1.16 16.24
N GLN A 113 -9.11 0.10 17.01
CA GLN A 113 -8.06 -0.64 17.69
C GLN A 113 -7.17 -1.36 16.68
N ILE A 114 -7.76 -1.97 15.63
CA ILE A 114 -7.02 -2.63 14.55
C ILE A 114 -6.14 -1.62 13.81
N HIS A 115 -6.66 -0.42 13.51
CA HIS A 115 -5.88 0.63 12.86
C HIS A 115 -4.72 1.10 13.74
N GLN A 116 -4.96 1.30 15.04
CA GLN A 116 -3.90 1.65 15.98
C GLN A 116 -2.82 0.57 16.04
N TRP A 117 -3.20 -0.71 16.11
CA TRP A 117 -2.26 -1.83 16.10
C TRP A 117 -1.42 -1.86 14.82
N LEU A 118 -2.06 -1.65 13.66
CA LEU A 118 -1.39 -1.60 12.36
C LEU A 118 -0.39 -0.46 12.21
N PHE A 119 -0.62 0.64 12.92
CA PHE A 119 0.20 1.83 12.85
C PHE A 119 1.15 2.03 14.03
N ARG A 120 1.26 1.05 14.94
CA ARG A 120 2.33 1.02 15.95
C ARG A 120 3.69 0.73 15.30
#